data_AF-A0A5C4Q0P3-F1
#
_entry.id   AF-A0A5C4Q0P3-F1
#
_cell.length_a   1.000
_cell.length_b   1.000
_cell.length_c   1.000
_cell.angle_alpha   90.00
_cell.angle_beta   90.00
_cell.angle_gamma   90.00
#
_symmetry.space_group_name_H-M   'P 1'
#
loop_
_entity.id
_entity.type
_entity.pdbx_description
1 polymer ?
#
loop_
_entity_poly.entity_id
_entity_poly.type
_entity_poly.pdbx_seq_one_letter_code
_entity_poly.pdbx_strand_id
1 'polypeptide(L)'
;MKKLILIPFVLIICFSLYQTVEKNSFKSLNQEYLDALITNDNNKLRTLLNKIEVTQGNLEKSWLKAYIYVDLKEYSNALQVIQLIYNETRDYRTLLRICMLKDRVGLFDENCYNSVILNFRQNNSDYYNLEHYWYAVFLSGQNGEIIKNDLEKTHLDKEQLNYLQNTPRKKLIYDFFPE
;
A
#
# COMPACT_ATOMS: atom_id res chain seq x y z
N MET A 1 49.43 27.09 -1.88
CA MET A 1 48.65 26.37 -0.85
C MET A 1 47.39 25.78 -1.48
N LYS A 2 47.36 24.47 -1.75
CA LYS A 2 46.16 23.77 -2.24
C LYS A 2 45.35 23.32 -1.04
N LYS A 3 44.24 24.00 -0.72
CA LYS A 3 43.27 23.52 0.29
C LYS A 3 42.63 22.24 -0.26
N LEU A 4 42.86 21.13 0.42
CA LEU A 4 42.40 19.80 0.02
C LEU A 4 40.88 19.75 -0.08
N ILE A 5 40.41 19.28 -1.23
CA ILE A 5 39.03 18.86 -1.53
C ILE A 5 38.80 17.50 -0.83
N LEU A 6 38.76 17.48 0.50
CA LEU A 6 38.53 16.24 1.29
C LEU A 6 37.09 16.14 1.82
N ILE A 7 36.43 17.28 2.02
CA ILE A 7 35.06 17.35 2.56
C ILE A 7 34.03 16.60 1.70
N PRO A 8 33.98 16.74 0.36
CA PRO A 8 32.97 16.03 -0.42
C PRO A 8 33.19 14.50 -0.42
N PHE A 9 34.44 14.04 -0.33
CA PHE A 9 34.74 12.60 -0.32
C PHE A 9 34.30 11.94 0.99
N VAL A 10 34.52 12.59 2.14
CA VAL A 10 34.05 12.10 3.45
C VAL A 10 32.53 12.05 3.49
N LEU A 11 31.85 13.07 2.97
CA LEU A 11 30.38 13.09 2.91
C LEU A 11 29.81 11.96 2.04
N ILE A 12 30.44 11.66 0.90
CA ILE A 12 30.01 10.54 0.03
C ILE A 12 30.18 9.20 0.73
N ILE A 13 31.29 8.98 1.45
CA ILE A 13 31.53 7.74 2.20
C ILE A 13 30.56 7.60 3.37
N CYS A 14 30.30 8.68 4.11
CA CYS A 14 29.31 8.67 5.18
C CYS A 14 27.90 8.38 4.65
N PHE A 15 27.53 8.96 3.50
CA PHE A 15 26.24 8.71 2.86
C PHE A 15 26.08 7.26 2.37
N SER A 16 27.11 6.68 1.77
CA SER A 16 27.07 5.29 1.30
C SER A 16 27.02 4.28 2.45
N LEU A 17 27.76 4.54 3.54
CA LEU A 17 27.67 3.76 4.77
C LEU A 17 26.28 3.87 5.40
N TYR A 18 25.71 5.08 5.47
CA TYR A 18 24.36 5.30 5.99
C TYR A 18 23.31 4.50 5.22
N GLN A 19 23.32 4.54 3.88
CA GLN A 19 22.40 3.74 3.07
C GLN A 19 22.56 2.23 3.29
N THR A 20 23.80 1.77 3.47
CA THR A 20 24.06 0.34 3.73
C THR A 20 23.52 -0.10 5.09
N VAL A 21 23.67 0.73 6.12
CA VAL A 21 23.12 0.47 7.46
C VAL A 21 21.59 0.46 7.44
N GLU A 22 20.96 1.44 6.79
CA GLU A 22 19.49 1.49 6.64
C GLU A 22 18.96 0.24 5.93
N LYS A 23 19.59 -0.17 4.82
CA LYS A 23 19.19 -1.37 4.07
C LYS A 23 19.33 -2.65 4.90
N ASN A 24 20.42 -2.78 5.65
CA ASN A 24 20.63 -3.94 6.53
C ASN A 24 19.63 -3.95 7.69
N SER A 25 19.31 -2.78 8.24
CA SER A 25 18.30 -2.61 9.28
C SER A 25 16.91 -3.04 8.78
N PHE A 26 16.48 -2.56 7.61
CA PHE A 26 15.20 -2.96 7.02
C PHE A 26 15.13 -4.47 6.75
N LYS A 27 16.20 -5.05 6.18
CA LYS A 27 16.25 -6.51 5.93
C LYS A 27 16.07 -7.32 7.21
N SER A 28 16.70 -6.90 8.31
CA SER A 28 16.55 -7.55 9.63
C SER A 28 15.11 -7.45 10.13
N LEU A 29 14.51 -6.26 10.08
CA LEU A 29 13.13 -6.04 10.51
C LEU A 29 12.14 -6.88 9.69
N ASN A 30 12.34 -6.97 8.38
CA ASN A 30 11.50 -7.77 7.49
C ASN A 30 11.64 -9.27 7.77
N GLN A 31 12.84 -9.76 8.11
CA GLN A 31 13.01 -11.16 8.51
C GLN A 31 12.29 -11.47 9.82
N GLU A 32 12.43 -10.61 10.84
CA GLU A 32 11.71 -10.77 12.12
C GLU A 32 10.19 -10.79 11.92
N TYR A 33 9.67 -9.97 11.01
CA TYR A 33 8.27 -9.96 10.61
C TYR A 33 7.83 -11.29 9.99
N LEU A 34 8.57 -11.80 9.00
CA LEU A 34 8.27 -13.08 8.36
C LEU A 34 8.31 -14.24 9.36
N ASP A 35 9.29 -14.25 10.26
CA ASP A 35 9.39 -15.26 11.32
C ASP A 35 8.18 -15.20 12.27
N ALA A 36 7.70 -13.99 12.60
CA ALA A 36 6.50 -13.81 13.42
C ALA A 36 5.23 -14.31 12.71
N LEU A 37 5.10 -14.10 11.39
CA LEU A 37 3.98 -14.63 10.60
C LEU A 37 3.99 -16.16 10.53
N ILE A 38 5.15 -16.77 10.25
CA ILE A 38 5.29 -18.24 10.17
C ILE A 38 4.95 -18.89 11.51
N THR A 39 5.33 -18.25 12.62
CA THR A 39 5.07 -18.77 13.98
C THR A 39 3.72 -18.33 14.56
N ASN A 40 2.95 -17.51 13.83
CA ASN A 40 1.70 -16.90 14.29
C ASN A 40 1.85 -16.21 15.66
N ASP A 41 2.98 -15.53 15.87
CA ASP A 41 3.36 -14.93 17.16
C ASP A 41 3.04 -13.42 17.18
N ASN A 42 1.83 -13.11 17.64
CA ASN A 42 1.37 -11.72 17.78
C ASN A 42 2.22 -10.89 18.76
N ASN A 43 2.89 -11.50 19.74
CA ASN A 43 3.75 -10.77 20.68
C ASN A 43 5.03 -10.28 20.00
N LYS A 44 5.60 -11.09 19.09
CA LYS A 44 6.72 -10.67 18.24
C LYS A 44 6.31 -9.52 17.32
N LEU A 45 5.14 -9.61 16.68
CA LEU A 45 4.61 -8.51 15.86
C LEU A 45 4.48 -7.20 16.67
N ARG A 46 3.94 -7.28 17.89
CA ARG A 46 3.83 -6.10 18.79
C ARG A 46 5.18 -5.53 19.19
N THR A 47 6.16 -6.40 19.48
CA THR A 47 7.52 -5.96 19.80
C THR A 47 8.16 -5.28 18.60
N LEU A 48 7.93 -5.80 17.39
CA LEU A 48 8.45 -5.25 16.16
C LEU A 48 7.87 -3.86 15.84
N LEU A 49 6.59 -3.61 16.11
CA LEU A 49 5.98 -2.28 15.98
C LEU A 49 6.73 -1.19 16.77
N ASN A 50 7.22 -1.53 17.97
CA ASN A 50 7.97 -0.61 18.83
C ASN A 50 9.40 -0.36 18.32
N LYS A 51 9.96 -1.29 17.54
CA LYS A 51 11.28 -1.13 16.91
C LYS A 51 11.23 -0.29 15.64
N ILE A 52 10.06 -0.21 14.98
CA ILE A 52 9.93 0.51 13.71
C ILE A 52 9.54 1.97 13.98
N GLU A 53 10.52 2.85 13.81
CA GLU A 53 10.29 4.29 13.76
C GLU A 53 9.85 4.70 12.35
N VAL A 54 8.71 5.40 12.26
CA VAL A 54 8.19 5.95 11.00
C VAL A 54 8.59 7.41 10.92
N THR A 55 9.47 7.71 9.98
CA THR A 55 9.91 9.06 9.64
C THR A 55 9.64 9.33 8.16
N GLN A 56 9.43 10.59 7.80
CA GLN A 56 9.30 10.99 6.39
C GLN A 56 10.53 10.53 5.59
N GLY A 57 10.31 9.95 4.42
CA GLY A 57 11.40 9.43 3.58
C GLY A 57 11.75 7.95 3.78
N ASN A 58 11.22 7.27 4.79
CA ASN A 58 11.43 5.82 4.98
C ASN A 58 10.16 5.01 4.64
N LEU A 59 9.85 4.95 3.34
CA LEU A 59 8.66 4.27 2.83
C LEU A 59 8.64 2.77 3.13
N GLU A 60 9.80 2.09 3.08
CA GLU A 60 9.90 0.65 3.33
C GLU A 60 9.51 0.29 4.77
N LYS A 61 10.07 0.99 5.77
CA LYS A 61 9.70 0.81 7.18
C LYS A 61 8.24 1.20 7.44
N SER A 62 7.75 2.25 6.77
CA SER A 62 6.35 2.67 6.88
C SER A 62 5.40 1.58 6.37
N TRP A 63 5.69 0.98 5.21
CA TRP A 63 4.89 -0.13 4.68
C TRP A 63 4.94 -1.34 5.60
N LEU A 64 6.12 -1.71 6.10
CA LEU A 64 6.25 -2.82 7.06
C LEU A 64 5.40 -2.57 8.31
N LYS A 65 5.44 -1.37 8.88
CA LYS A 65 4.62 -1.02 10.05
C LYS A 65 3.13 -1.10 9.74
N ALA A 66 2.70 -0.63 8.57
CA ALA A 66 1.32 -0.74 8.13
C ALA A 66 0.86 -2.20 8.00
N TYR A 67 1.69 -3.07 7.41
CA TYR A 67 1.38 -4.50 7.28
C TYR A 67 1.26 -5.19 8.63
N ILE A 68 2.17 -4.92 9.56
CA ILE A 68 2.07 -5.47 10.93
C ILE A 68 0.76 -5.04 11.61
N TYR A 69 0.33 -3.79 11.45
CA TYR A 69 -0.97 -3.36 11.96
C TYR A 69 -2.14 -4.10 11.28
N VAL A 70 -2.06 -4.38 9.98
CA VAL A 70 -3.07 -5.17 9.26
C VAL A 70 -3.16 -6.60 9.80
N ASP A 71 -2.02 -7.26 10.02
CA ASP A 71 -1.98 -8.64 10.54
C ASP A 71 -2.46 -8.74 11.98
N LEU A 72 -2.21 -7.70 12.77
CA LEU A 72 -2.77 -7.55 14.12
C LEU A 72 -4.24 -7.09 14.12
N LYS A 73 -4.84 -6.88 12.94
CA LYS A 73 -6.22 -6.39 12.74
C LYS A 73 -6.46 -4.99 13.32
N GLU A 74 -5.40 -4.23 13.52
CA GLU A 74 -5.41 -2.85 14.01
C GLU A 74 -5.57 -1.88 12.83
N TYR A 75 -6.67 -2.02 12.07
CA TYR A 75 -6.88 -1.33 10.79
C TYR A 75 -6.85 0.20 10.88
N SER A 76 -7.32 0.78 11.98
CA SER A 76 -7.25 2.23 12.20
C SER A 76 -5.81 2.74 12.32
N ASN A 77 -4.91 1.93 12.88
CA ASN A 77 -3.48 2.26 12.98
C ASN A 77 -2.79 2.09 11.62
N ALA A 78 -3.12 1.01 10.90
CA ALA A 78 -2.64 0.80 9.52
C ALA A 78 -3.05 1.96 8.61
N LEU A 79 -4.31 2.42 8.70
CA LEU A 79 -4.84 3.52 7.92
C LEU A 79 -4.03 4.82 8.13
N GLN A 80 -3.68 5.15 9.37
CA GLN A 80 -2.87 6.33 9.68
C GLN A 80 -1.49 6.26 9.00
N VAL A 81 -0.81 5.11 9.09
CA VAL A 81 0.52 4.94 8.47
C VAL A 81 0.43 5.00 6.94
N ILE A 82 -0.58 4.37 6.32
CA ILE A 82 -0.76 4.37 4.87
C ILE A 82 -1.12 5.77 4.36
N GLN A 83 -1.84 6.58 5.13
CA GLN A 83 -2.08 7.99 4.81
C GLN A 83 -0.78 8.80 4.76
N LEU A 84 0.17 8.54 5.66
CA LEU A 84 1.50 9.17 5.60
C LEU A 84 2.23 8.78 4.31
N ILE A 85 2.22 7.49 3.95
CA ILE A 85 2.81 6.98 2.71
C ILE A 85 2.17 7.65 1.49
N TYR A 86 0.84 7.78 1.46
CA TYR A 86 0.14 8.43 0.35
C TYR A 86 0.47 9.92 0.24
N ASN A 87 0.61 10.62 1.36
CA ASN A 87 0.98 12.04 1.35
C ASN A 87 2.36 12.27 0.73
N GLU A 88 3.28 11.32 0.90
CA GLU A 88 4.63 11.39 0.32
C GLU A 88 4.67 10.93 -1.15
N THR A 89 3.99 9.82 -1.47
CA THR A 89 4.10 9.19 -2.80
C THR A 89 3.07 9.68 -3.82
N ARG A 90 1.90 10.11 -3.35
CA ARG A 90 0.71 10.39 -4.16
C ARG A 90 0.29 9.23 -5.08
N ASP A 91 0.70 7.99 -4.76
CA ASP A 91 0.36 6.80 -5.55
C ASP A 91 -1.13 6.44 -5.38
N TYR A 92 -1.89 6.42 -6.48
CA TYR A 92 -3.31 6.08 -6.46
C TYR A 92 -3.57 4.62 -6.09
N ARG A 93 -2.59 3.71 -6.18
CA ARG A 93 -2.69 2.35 -5.63
C ARG A 93 -2.66 2.37 -4.09
N THR A 94 -1.89 3.28 -3.51
CA THR A 94 -1.92 3.55 -2.06
C THR A 94 -3.25 4.17 -1.66
N LEU A 95 -3.79 5.09 -2.47
CA LEU A 95 -5.13 5.65 -2.23
C LEU A 95 -6.22 4.57 -2.24
N LEU A 96 -6.15 3.59 -3.15
CA LEU A 96 -7.08 2.45 -3.15
C LEU A 96 -7.05 1.69 -1.82
N ARG A 97 -5.85 1.38 -1.31
CA ARG A 97 -5.69 0.71 0.00
C ARG A 97 -6.30 1.54 1.14
N ILE A 98 -6.17 2.87 1.09
CA ILE A 98 -6.81 3.78 2.05
C ILE A 98 -8.34 3.66 1.96
N CYS A 99 -8.93 3.68 0.76
CA CYS A 99 -10.38 3.55 0.58
C CYS A 99 -10.89 2.20 1.10
N MET A 100 -10.16 1.12 0.83
CA MET A 100 -10.53 -0.23 1.28
C MET A 100 -10.43 -0.37 2.80
N LEU A 101 -9.37 0.15 3.43
CA LEU A 101 -9.24 0.15 4.89
C LEU A 101 -10.30 1.02 5.56
N LYS A 102 -10.66 2.17 4.96
CA LYS A 102 -11.80 2.98 5.43
C LYS A 102 -13.10 2.18 5.39
N ASP A 103 -13.40 1.48 4.30
CA ASP A 103 -14.58 0.61 4.21
C ASP A 103 -14.53 -0.50 5.27
N ARG A 104 -13.35 -1.11 5.49
CA ARG A 104 -13.13 -2.14 6.51
C ARG A 104 -13.47 -1.67 7.93
N VAL A 105 -13.20 -0.40 8.26
CA VAL A 105 -13.52 0.20 9.57
C VAL A 105 -14.89 0.89 9.60
N GLY A 106 -15.74 0.65 8.60
CA GLY A 106 -17.12 1.16 8.55
C GLY A 106 -17.25 2.60 8.04
N LEU A 107 -16.19 3.17 7.46
CA LEU A 107 -16.12 4.53 6.92
C LEU A 107 -16.14 4.51 5.39
N PHE A 108 -17.03 3.72 4.79
CA PHE A 108 -17.18 3.67 3.33
C PHE A 108 -17.41 5.06 2.73
N ASP A 109 -16.65 5.37 1.67
CA ASP A 109 -16.73 6.63 0.95
C ASP A 109 -16.58 6.35 -0.55
N GLU A 110 -17.69 6.45 -1.30
CA GLU A 110 -17.71 6.25 -2.74
C GLU A 110 -16.77 7.23 -3.47
N ASN A 111 -16.68 8.48 -3.00
CA ASN A 111 -15.85 9.50 -3.63
C ASN A 111 -14.35 9.17 -3.53
N CYS A 112 -13.95 8.44 -2.48
CA CYS A 112 -12.59 7.92 -2.36
C CYS A 112 -12.26 7.00 -3.55
N TYR A 113 -13.12 6.03 -3.84
CA TYR A 113 -12.93 5.12 -4.97
C TYR A 113 -13.03 5.84 -6.32
N ASN A 114 -13.97 6.78 -6.47
CA ASN A 114 -14.09 7.57 -7.70
C ASN A 114 -12.83 8.39 -7.99
N SER A 115 -12.18 8.91 -6.94
CA SER A 115 -10.90 9.59 -7.07
C SER A 115 -9.80 8.64 -7.57
N VAL A 116 -9.77 7.40 -7.09
CA VAL A 116 -8.83 6.37 -7.56
C VAL A 116 -9.07 6.05 -9.04
N ILE A 117 -10.33 5.80 -9.44
CA ILE A 117 -10.73 5.50 -10.83
C ILE A 117 -10.30 6.63 -11.78
N LEU A 118 -10.58 7.88 -11.41
CA LEU A 118 -10.18 9.05 -12.19
C LEU A 118 -8.65 9.15 -12.34
N ASN A 119 -7.90 8.91 -11.26
CA ASN A 119 -6.44 8.95 -11.30
C ASN A 119 -5.86 7.86 -12.22
N PHE A 120 -6.39 6.64 -12.18
CA PHE A 120 -5.99 5.58 -13.11
C PHE A 120 -6.20 6.00 -14.57
N ARG A 121 -7.39 6.52 -14.90
CA ARG A 121 -7.75 6.97 -16.25
C ARG A 121 -6.88 8.12 -16.77
N GLN A 122 -6.51 9.04 -15.89
CA GLN A 122 -5.72 10.21 -16.26
C GLN A 122 -4.23 9.90 -16.44
N ASN A 123 -3.69 8.93 -15.69
CA ASN A 123 -2.25 8.71 -15.59
C ASN A 123 -1.75 7.45 -16.32
N ASN A 124 -2.65 6.61 -16.83
CA ASN A 124 -2.26 5.38 -17.53
C ASN A 124 -3.19 5.16 -18.73
N SER A 125 -2.65 5.04 -19.95
CA SER A 125 -3.44 4.81 -21.17
C SER A 125 -4.12 3.45 -21.22
N ASP A 126 -3.54 2.45 -20.53
CA ASP A 126 -4.01 1.07 -20.50
C ASP A 126 -4.57 0.68 -19.12
N TYR A 127 -5.12 1.67 -18.41
CA TYR A 127 -5.68 1.51 -17.06
C TYR A 127 -6.70 0.37 -16.94
N TYR A 128 -7.46 0.11 -18.00
CA TYR A 128 -8.47 -0.95 -18.06
C TYR A 128 -7.86 -2.36 -18.04
N ASN A 129 -6.53 -2.52 -18.18
CA ASN A 129 -5.81 -3.78 -17.99
C ASN A 129 -5.20 -3.93 -16.59
N LEU A 130 -5.51 -3.03 -15.64
CA LEU A 130 -4.94 -3.07 -14.29
C LEU A 130 -5.96 -3.62 -13.30
N GLU A 131 -5.62 -4.68 -12.56
CA GLU A 131 -6.52 -5.27 -11.55
C GLU A 131 -6.98 -4.24 -10.51
N HIS A 132 -6.06 -3.39 -10.05
CA HIS A 132 -6.33 -2.33 -9.07
C HIS A 132 -7.40 -1.34 -9.55
N TYR A 133 -7.47 -1.07 -10.85
CA TYR A 133 -8.54 -0.24 -11.42
C TYR A 133 -9.89 -0.92 -11.25
N TRP A 134 -9.99 -2.21 -11.56
CA TRP A 134 -11.22 -2.98 -11.43
C TRP A 134 -11.66 -3.17 -9.98
N TYR A 135 -10.73 -3.37 -9.04
CA TYR A 135 -11.07 -3.33 -7.62
C TYR A 135 -11.70 -1.98 -7.25
N ALA A 136 -11.15 -0.85 -7.70
CA ALA A 136 -11.74 0.46 -7.42
C ALA A 136 -13.15 0.62 -8.01
N VAL A 137 -13.36 0.16 -9.25
CA VAL A 137 -14.66 0.20 -9.95
C VAL A 137 -15.71 -0.64 -9.23
N PHE A 138 -15.42 -1.91 -8.93
CA PHE A 138 -16.40 -2.79 -8.31
C PHE A 138 -16.64 -2.45 -6.84
N LEU A 139 -15.63 -1.94 -6.13
CA LEU A 139 -15.79 -1.47 -4.75
C LEU A 139 -16.50 -0.12 -4.64
N SER A 140 -16.43 0.76 -5.66
CA SER A 140 -17.24 1.98 -5.68
C SER A 140 -18.73 1.69 -5.86
N GLY A 141 -19.07 0.54 -6.44
CA GLY A 141 -20.45 0.18 -6.80
C GLY A 141 -20.91 0.84 -8.11
N GLN A 142 -20.00 1.41 -8.90
CA GLN A 142 -20.33 2.03 -10.18
C GLN A 142 -20.34 1.03 -11.33
N ASN A 143 -21.49 0.89 -11.99
CA ASN A 143 -21.71 0.00 -13.14
C ASN A 143 -22.25 0.77 -14.37
N GLY A 144 -21.81 2.01 -14.59
CA GLY A 144 -22.28 2.88 -15.67
C GLY A 144 -21.74 2.51 -17.07
N GLU A 145 -22.25 3.15 -18.12
CA GLU A 145 -21.86 2.89 -19.52
C GLU A 145 -20.36 3.04 -19.79
N ILE A 146 -19.70 4.00 -19.11
CA ILE A 146 -18.26 4.20 -19.24
C ILE A 146 -17.48 2.95 -18.77
N ILE A 147 -17.96 2.30 -17.70
CA ILE A 147 -17.37 1.05 -17.20
C ILE A 147 -17.58 -0.11 -18.17
N LYS A 148 -18.73 -0.16 -18.86
CA LYS A 148 -18.98 -1.17 -19.90
C LYS A 148 -17.99 -1.06 -21.06
N ASN A 149 -17.70 0.16 -21.52
CA ASN A 149 -16.69 0.39 -22.56
C ASN A 149 -15.29 -0.07 -22.11
N ASP A 150 -14.94 0.14 -20.84
CA ASP A 150 -13.66 -0.33 -20.31
C ASP A 150 -13.61 -1.86 -20.20
N LEU A 151 -14.73 -2.50 -19.88
CA LEU A 151 -14.87 -3.97 -19.83
C LEU A 151 -14.71 -4.61 -21.21
N GLU A 152 -15.09 -3.93 -22.28
CA GLU A 152 -14.90 -4.44 -23.65
C GLU A 152 -13.44 -4.39 -24.11
N LYS A 153 -12.63 -3.52 -23.50
CA LYS A 153 -11.22 -3.29 -23.87
C LYS A 153 -10.23 -4.07 -23.02
N THR A 154 -10.65 -4.56 -21.86
CA THR A 154 -9.76 -5.26 -20.94
C THR A 154 -9.37 -6.65 -21.45
N HIS A 155 -8.11 -6.99 -21.23
CA HIS A 155 -7.55 -8.32 -21.47
C HIS A 155 -7.42 -9.12 -20.17
N LEU A 156 -7.93 -8.58 -19.05
CA LEU A 156 -7.96 -9.33 -17.80
C LEU A 156 -8.87 -10.55 -17.91
N ASP A 157 -8.58 -11.51 -17.05
CA ASP A 157 -9.32 -12.76 -17.02
C ASP A 157 -10.82 -12.53 -16.72
N LYS A 158 -11.68 -13.14 -17.52
CA LYS A 158 -13.13 -12.95 -17.41
C LYS A 158 -13.70 -13.58 -16.15
N GLU A 159 -13.12 -14.67 -15.67
CA GLU A 159 -13.54 -15.31 -14.41
C GLU A 159 -13.23 -14.39 -13.23
N GLN A 160 -12.06 -13.76 -13.22
CA GLN A 160 -11.69 -12.75 -12.22
C GLN A 160 -12.66 -11.56 -12.23
N LEU A 161 -12.95 -10.98 -13.39
CA LEU A 161 -13.88 -9.84 -13.49
C LEU A 161 -15.30 -10.22 -13.06
N ASN A 162 -15.76 -11.42 -13.45
CA ASN A 162 -17.04 -11.96 -13.00
C ASN A 162 -17.08 -12.18 -11.49
N TYR A 163 -15.99 -12.65 -10.88
CA TYR A 163 -15.88 -12.77 -9.43
C TYR A 163 -16.05 -11.41 -8.76
N LEU A 164 -15.33 -10.39 -9.22
CA LEU A 164 -15.42 -9.04 -8.65
C LEU A 164 -16.82 -8.44 -8.79
N GLN A 165 -17.44 -8.60 -9.96
CA GLN A 165 -18.79 -8.07 -10.23
C GLN A 165 -19.87 -8.71 -9.36
N ASN A 166 -19.78 -10.01 -9.11
CA ASN A 166 -20.82 -10.77 -8.41
C ASN A 166 -20.54 -10.94 -6.91
N THR A 167 -19.36 -10.54 -6.43
CA THR A 167 -19.02 -10.64 -5.01
C THR A 167 -19.48 -9.39 -4.26
N PRO A 168 -20.23 -9.52 -3.15
CA PRO A 168 -20.63 -8.38 -2.34
C PRO A 168 -19.41 -7.57 -1.87
N ARG A 169 -19.50 -6.23 -1.95
CA ARG A 169 -18.41 -5.31 -1.54
C ARG A 169 -17.76 -5.67 -0.20
N LYS A 170 -18.58 -5.94 0.82
CA LYS A 170 -18.09 -6.33 2.16
C LYS A 170 -17.24 -7.61 2.12
N LYS A 171 -17.66 -8.60 1.33
CA LYS A 171 -16.91 -9.84 1.15
C LYS A 171 -15.57 -9.57 0.44
N LEU A 172 -15.58 -8.77 -0.63
CA LEU A 172 -14.34 -8.34 -1.28
C LEU A 172 -13.39 -7.66 -0.29
N ILE A 173 -13.88 -6.73 0.54
CA ILE A 173 -13.05 -6.08 1.57
C ILE A 173 -12.49 -7.08 2.58
N TYR A 174 -13.26 -8.09 2.99
CA TYR A 174 -12.80 -9.13 3.93
C TYR A 174 -11.77 -10.09 3.33
N ASP A 175 -11.78 -10.30 2.00
CA ASP A 175 -10.72 -11.07 1.33
C ASP A 175 -9.35 -10.37 1.46
N PHE A 176 -9.33 -9.04 1.57
CA PHE A 176 -8.10 -8.26 1.79
C PHE A 176 -7.78 -7.97 3.26
N PHE A 177 -8.81 -7.74 4.07
CA PHE A 177 -8.70 -7.33 5.47
C PHE A 177 -9.67 -8.16 6.33
N PRO A 178 -9.27 -9.36 6.79
CA PRO A 178 -10.17 -10.29 7.45
C PRO A 178 -10.76 -9.79 8.79
N GLU A 179 -11.69 -10.52 9.40
CA GLU A 179 -12.10 -10.33 10.79
C GLU A 179 -11.04 -10.83 11.76
#